data_AF-A0A4S0N3N0-F1
#
_entry.id   AF-A0A4S0N3N0-F1
#
_cell.length_a   1.000
_cell.length_b   1.000
_cell.length_c   1.000
_cell.angle_alpha   90.00
_cell.angle_beta   90.00
_cell.angle_gamma   90.00
#
_symmetry.space_group_name_H-M   'P 1'
#
loop_
_entity.id
_entity.type
_entity.pdbx_description
1 polymer ?
#
loop_
_entity_poly.entity_id
_entity_poly.type
_entity_poly.pdbx_seq_one_letter_code
_entity_poly.pdbx_strand_id
1 'polypeptide(L)' 'MREYYTITELTREFDVSTRTLRFYEDEGLVQPIRRGRTRLFRPSD' A
#
# COMPACT_ATOMS: atom_id res chain seq x y z
N MET A 1 3.40 12.90 -11.88
CA MET A 1 2.83 12.23 -10.69
C MET A 1 3.49 10.86 -10.58
N ARG A 2 3.74 10.35 -9.37
CA ARG A 2 4.18 8.95 -9.21
C ARG A 2 3.02 8.02 -9.51
N GLU A 3 3.30 6.93 -10.22
CA GLU A 3 2.28 5.92 -10.55
C GLU A 3 2.04 4.93 -9.40
N TYR A 4 3.06 4.71 -8.55
CA TYR A 4 2.99 3.76 -7.45
C TYR A 4 3.71 4.26 -6.19
N TYR A 5 3.23 3.78 -5.05
CA TYR A 5 3.82 3.94 -3.72
C TYR A 5 4.09 2.58 -3.09
N THR A 6 5.17 2.46 -2.34
CA THR A 6 5.46 1.28 -1.53
C THR A 6 4.73 1.35 -0.19
N ILE A 7 4.55 0.19 0.46
CA ILE A 7 3.97 0.14 1.81
C ILE A 7 4.72 1.05 2.79
N THR A 8 6.05 1.13 2.70
CA THR A 8 6.88 1.96 3.57
C THR A 8 6.63 3.46 3.36
N GLU A 9 6.44 3.88 2.12
CA GLU A 9 6.12 5.27 1.80
C GLU A 9 4.76 5.67 2.38
N LEU A 10 3.72 4.85 2.16
CA LEU A 10 2.41 5.09 2.74
C LEU A 10 2.41 5.13 4.26
N THR A 11 3.15 4.22 4.92
CA THR A 11 3.25 4.24 6.39
C THR A 11 3.89 5.52 6.93
N ARG A 12 4.83 6.11 6.19
CA ARG A 12 5.51 7.35 6.60
C ARG A 12 4.65 8.59 6.34
N GLU A 13 3.91 8.60 5.24
CA GLU A 13 3.13 9.76 4.81
C GLU A 13 1.80 9.89 5.57
N PHE A 14 1.14 8.77 5.88
CA PHE A 14 -0.18 8.75 6.50
C PHE A 14 -0.17 8.36 7.98
N ASP A 15 1.01 8.15 8.57
CA ASP A 15 1.19 7.68 9.96
C ASP A 15 0.36 6.42 10.27
N VAL A 16 0.27 5.51 9.30
CA VAL A 16 -0.42 4.22 9.43
C VAL A 16 0.58 3.10 9.55
N SER A 17 0.21 2.04 10.27
CA SER A 17 1.08 0.87 10.40
C SER A 17 1.06 0.00 9.14
N THR A 18 2.14 -0.77 8.91
CA THR A 18 2.16 -1.80 7.85
C THR A 18 1.10 -2.87 8.08
N ARG A 19 0.74 -3.15 9.34
CA ARG A 19 -0.33 -4.08 9.72
C ARG A 19 -1.69 -3.57 9.24
N THR A 20 -1.95 -2.28 9.38
CA THR A 20 -3.20 -1.62 8.91
C THR A 20 -3.35 -1.76 7.40
N LEU A 21 -2.30 -1.46 6.63
CA LEU A 21 -2.35 -1.58 5.17
C LEU A 21 -2.54 -3.04 4.70
N ARG A 22 -1.99 -4.01 5.43
CA ARG A 22 -2.23 -5.45 5.16
C ARG A 22 -3.66 -5.86 5.48
N PHE A 23 -4.21 -5.34 6.57
CA PHE A 23 -5.62 -5.56 6.90
C PHE A 23 -6.54 -5.03 5.79
N TYR A 24 -6.26 -3.84 5.24
CA TYR A 24 -7.03 -3.33 4.09
C TYR A 24 -6.86 -4.18 2.82
N GLU A 25 -5.67 -4.74 2.59
CA GLU A 25 -5.44 -5.70 1.49
C GLU A 25 -6.26 -6.98 1.72
N ASP A 26 -6.27 -7.51 2.95
CA ASP A 26 -6.98 -8.74 3.31
C ASP A 26 -8.52 -8.54 3.24
N GLU A 27 -9.03 -7.37 3.62
CA GLU A 27 -10.45 -6.98 3.50
C GLU A 27 -10.84 -6.57 2.06
N GLY A 28 -9.88 -6.53 1.13
CA GLY A 28 -10.12 -6.17 -0.27
C GLY A 28 -10.39 -4.69 -0.54
N LEU A 29 -10.13 -3.82 0.45
CA LEU A 29 -10.28 -2.37 0.34
C LEU A 29 -9.21 -1.74 -0.55
N VAL A 30 -8.01 -2.33 -0.56
CA VAL A 30 -6.89 -1.92 -1.43
C VAL A 30 -6.36 -3.13 -2.18
N GLN A 31 -5.94 -2.93 -3.43
CA GLN A 31 -5.50 -4.02 -4.32
C GLN A 31 -4.12 -3.72 -4.93
N PRO A 32 -3.05 -3.76 -4.12
CA PRO A 32 -1.72 -3.40 -4.58
C PRO A 32 -1.20 -4.41 -5.61
N ILE A 33 -0.45 -3.91 -6.59
CA ILE A 33 0.30 -4.77 -7.51
C ILE A 33 1.48 -5.39 -6.76
N ARG A 34 1.68 -6.70 -6.90
CA ARG A 34 2.83 -7.40 -6.32
C ARG A 34 3.99 -7.47 -7.31
N ARG A 35 5.14 -6.94 -6.93
CA ARG A 35 6.43 -7.12 -7.62
C ARG A 35 7.38 -7.88 -6.71
N GLY A 36 7.34 -9.21 -6.80
CA GLY A 36 8.01 -10.09 -5.84
C GLY A 36 7.38 -9.96 -4.46
N ARG A 37 8.19 -9.56 -3.46
CA ARG A 37 7.72 -9.34 -2.08
C ARG A 37 7.19 -7.92 -1.84
N THR A 38 7.38 -7.03 -2.81
CA THR A 38 7.01 -5.62 -2.70
C THR A 38 5.57 -5.41 -3.17
N ARG A 39 4.82 -4.63 -2.38
CA ARG A 39 3.47 -4.14 -2.72
C ARG A 39 3.57 -2.73 -3.29
N LEU A 40 2.90 -2.49 -4.39
CA LEU A 40 2.83 -1.21 -5.09
C LEU A 40 1.38 -0.73 -5.11
N PHE A 41 1.10 0.37 -4.42
CA PHE A 41 -0.21 1.00 -4.29
C PHE A 41 -0.33 2.14 -5.28
N ARG A 42 -1.50 2.32 -5.88
CA ARG A 42 -1.80 3.45 -6.75
C ARG A 42 -2.21 4.67 -5.91
N PRO A 43 -2.02 5.90 -6.43
CA PRO A 43 -2.55 7.09 -5.78
C PRO A 43 -4.08 7.09 -5.57
N SER A 44 -4.82 6.28 -6.32
CA SER A 44 -6.28 6.18 -6.26
C SER A 44 -6.80 5.09 -5.32
N ASP A 45 -5.90 4.30 -4.71
CA ASP A 45 -6.26 3.27 -3.74
C ASP A 45 -6.65 3.88 -2.38
#